data_AF-A0A1G8PJE1-F1
#
_entry.id   AF-A0A1G8PJE1-F1
#
_cell.length_a   1.000
_cell.length_b   1.000
_cell.length_c   1.000
_cell.angle_alpha   90.00
_cell.angle_beta   90.00
_cell.angle_gamma   90.00
#
_symmetry.space_group_name_H-M   'P 1'
#
loop_
_entity.id
_entity.type
_entity.pdbx_description
1 polymer ?
#
loop_
_entity_poly.entity_id
_entity_poly.type
_entity_poly.pdbx_seq_one_letter_code
_entity_poly.pdbx_strand_id
1 'polypeptide(L)'
;MKFDELIAKVRETASKVDASNMGFLAVQVNITGKESGVFYVEVKDGRINVEPYEYNDRNCAITISLSDFVKLANGKLDPVFAFTTGKLKVDGDITKALEFSKLLK
;
A
#
# COMPACT_ATOMS: atom_id res chain seq x y z
N MET A 1 -12.30 -5.68 10.34
CA MET A 1 -11.16 -6.58 10.06
C MET A 1 -9.99 -6.09 10.88
N LYS A 2 -9.17 -7.01 11.38
CA LYS A 2 -7.98 -6.70 12.17
C LYS A 2 -6.77 -6.41 11.30
N PHE A 3 -5.69 -5.88 11.90
CA PHE A 3 -4.44 -5.67 11.17
C PHE A 3 -3.86 -6.98 10.59
N ASP A 4 -3.85 -8.09 11.34
CA ASP A 4 -3.33 -9.36 10.81
C ASP A 4 -4.16 -9.89 9.62
N GLU A 5 -5.48 -9.71 9.67
CA GLU A 5 -6.39 -10.03 8.57
C GLU A 5 -6.13 -9.15 7.33
N LEU A 6 -5.72 -7.90 7.54
CA LEU A 6 -5.27 -7.02 6.46
C LEU A 6 -4.05 -7.60 5.76
N ILE A 7 -3.03 -7.96 6.53
CA ILE A 7 -1.77 -8.46 5.97
C ILE A 7 -2.00 -9.75 5.20
N ALA A 8 -2.80 -10.67 5.75
CA ALA A 8 -3.18 -11.90 5.06
C ALA A 8 -3.87 -11.61 3.71
N LYS A 9 -4.82 -10.67 3.69
CA LYS A 9 -5.54 -10.30 2.48
C LYS A 9 -4.64 -9.59 1.45
N VAL A 10 -3.77 -8.69 1.88
CA VAL A 10 -2.82 -8.00 0.98
C VAL A 10 -1.86 -9.00 0.35
N ARG A 11 -1.36 -9.99 1.12
CA ARG A 11 -0.53 -11.09 0.60
C ARG A 11 -1.28 -11.96 -0.41
N GLU A 12 -2.54 -12.27 -0.14
CA GLU A 12 -3.38 -13.05 -1.06
C GLU A 12 -3.65 -12.29 -2.37
N THR A 13 -3.86 -10.98 -2.33
CA THR A 13 -4.00 -10.17 -3.55
C THR A 13 -2.66 -10.10 -4.28
N ALA A 14 -1.56 -9.84 -3.58
CA ALA A 14 -0.22 -9.72 -4.15
C ALA A 14 0.21 -10.99 -4.91
N SER A 15 -0.15 -12.18 -4.41
CA SER A 15 0.19 -13.45 -5.09
C SER A 15 -0.54 -13.67 -6.42
N LYS A 16 -1.58 -12.89 -6.70
CA LYS A 16 -2.38 -12.95 -7.94
C LYS A 16 -1.98 -11.88 -8.95
N VAL A 17 -1.16 -10.91 -8.57
CA VAL A 17 -0.75 -9.80 -9.42
C VAL A 17 0.52 -10.17 -10.18
N ASP A 18 0.50 -10.00 -11.50
CA ASP A 18 1.70 -10.12 -12.34
C ASP A 18 2.51 -8.82 -12.29
N ALA A 19 3.63 -8.86 -11.57
CA ALA A 19 4.56 -7.74 -11.44
C ALA A 19 5.77 -7.84 -12.38
N SER A 20 5.79 -8.78 -13.34
CA SER A 20 6.96 -9.06 -14.19
C SER A 20 7.45 -7.85 -15.01
N ASN A 21 6.53 -6.94 -15.36
CA ASN A 21 6.82 -5.71 -16.12
C ASN A 21 6.95 -4.46 -15.25
N MET A 22 6.92 -4.61 -13.92
CA MET A 22 7.05 -3.49 -13.00
C MET A 22 8.50 -3.26 -12.61
N GLY A 23 8.87 -1.98 -12.52
CA GLY A 23 10.17 -1.59 -11.98
C GLY A 23 10.22 -1.77 -10.47
N PHE A 24 11.38 -1.47 -9.88
CA PHE A 24 11.53 -1.45 -8.43
C PHE A 24 10.51 -0.50 -7.79
N LEU A 25 9.82 -1.00 -6.77
CA LEU A 25 8.86 -0.25 -5.97
C LEU A 25 9.01 -0.67 -4.52
N ALA A 26 9.15 0.27 -3.60
CA ALA A 26 9.28 0.04 -2.17
C ALA A 26 8.39 1.05 -1.45
N VAL A 27 7.30 0.58 -0.83
CA VAL A 27 6.29 1.45 -0.21
C VAL A 27 5.98 0.97 1.21
N GLN A 28 6.10 1.88 2.17
CA GLN A 28 5.58 1.64 3.51
C GLN A 28 4.13 2.13 3.62
N VAL A 29 3.26 1.34 4.25
CA VAL A 29 1.87 1.69 4.52
C VAL A 29 1.67 1.81 6.03
N ASN A 30 1.41 3.03 6.48
CA ASN A 30 1.08 3.34 7.87
C ASN A 30 -0.44 3.35 8.03
N ILE A 31 -0.98 2.33 8.67
CA ILE A 31 -2.40 2.21 8.99
C ILE A 31 -2.69 2.91 10.30
N THR A 32 -3.63 3.85 10.25
CA THR A 32 -4.10 4.62 11.41
C THR A 32 -5.47 4.13 11.90
N GLY A 33 -5.79 4.42 13.16
CA GLY A 33 -7.06 4.06 13.80
C GLY A 33 -6.87 3.01 14.90
N LYS A 34 -7.97 2.32 15.26
CA LYS A 34 -7.99 1.33 16.35
C LYS A 34 -7.12 0.09 16.06
N GLU A 35 -7.11 -0.33 14.81
CA GLU A 35 -6.31 -1.46 14.30
C GLU A 35 -5.08 -0.91 13.57
N SER A 36 -4.33 -0.03 14.25
CA SER A 36 -3.13 0.59 13.69
C SER A 36 -2.01 -0.41 13.51
N GLY A 37 -1.17 -0.16 12.53
CA GLY A 37 0.01 -0.96 12.27
C GLY A 37 0.73 -0.46 11.04
N VAL A 38 1.86 -1.09 10.74
CA VAL A 38 2.70 -0.71 9.62
C VAL A 38 3.14 -1.96 8.88
N PHE A 39 3.11 -1.88 7.56
CA PHE A 39 3.65 -2.92 6.72
C PHE A 39 4.33 -2.31 5.51
N TYR A 40 5.21 -3.11 4.93
CA TYR A 40 6.02 -2.77 3.78
C TYR A 40 5.59 -3.61 2.59
N VAL A 41 5.55 -3.00 1.41
CA VAL A 41 5.33 -3.66 0.13
C VAL A 41 6.51 -3.37 -0.79
N GLU A 42 7.12 -4.43 -1.30
CA GLU A 42 8.21 -4.35 -2.28
C GLU A 42 7.81 -5.02 -3.58
N VAL A 43 8.15 -4.41 -4.71
CA VAL A 43 8.21 -5.06 -6.02
C VAL A 43 9.66 -5.12 -6.45
N LYS A 44 10.17 -6.33 -6.61
CA LYS A 44 11.55 -6.59 -7.02
C LYS A 44 11.62 -7.90 -7.78
N ASP A 45 12.33 -7.90 -8.91
CA ASP A 45 12.52 -9.08 -9.77
C ASP A 45 11.19 -9.77 -10.15
N GLY A 46 10.16 -8.97 -10.45
CA GLY A 46 8.84 -9.46 -10.83
C GLY A 46 8.02 -10.07 -9.68
N ARG A 47 8.47 -9.95 -8.43
CA ARG A 47 7.79 -10.48 -7.24
C ARG A 47 7.32 -9.36 -6.33
N ILE A 48 6.20 -9.59 -5.67
CA ILE A 48 5.65 -8.69 -4.66
C ILE A 48 5.87 -9.31 -3.28
N ASN A 49 6.64 -8.63 -2.42
CA ASN A 49 6.85 -9.01 -1.03
C ASN A 49 6.02 -8.11 -0.12
N VAL A 50 5.40 -8.67 0.91
CA VAL A 50 4.56 -7.93 1.86
C VAL A 50 4.94 -8.34 3.27
N GLU A 51 5.46 -7.40 4.06
CA GLU A 51 6.05 -7.68 5.36
C GLU A 51 5.53 -6.76 6.47
N PRO A 52 5.15 -7.29 7.65
CA PRO A 52 4.51 -6.52 8.72
C PRO A 52 5.52 -5.78 9.60
N TYR A 53 6.46 -5.05 8.99
CA TYR A 53 7.44 -4.22 9.68
C TYR A 53 7.77 -2.95 8.90
N GLU A 54 8.44 -2.01 9.58
CA GLU A 54 8.92 -0.77 8.96
C GLU A 54 10.17 -1.02 8.11
N TYR A 55 10.30 -0.27 7.03
CA TYR A 55 11.49 -0.30 6.18
C TYR A 55 11.84 1.12 5.75
N ASN A 56 13.05 1.55 6.07
CA ASN A 56 13.48 2.94 5.85
C ASN A 56 13.98 3.18 4.42
N ASP A 57 14.48 2.15 3.73
CA ASP A 57 14.89 2.26 2.33
C ASP A 57 13.68 2.06 1.40
N ARG A 58 12.89 3.12 1.26
CA ARG A 58 11.61 3.10 0.55
C ARG A 58 11.52 4.26 -0.43
N ASN A 59 10.76 4.07 -1.51
CA ASN A 59 10.46 5.17 -2.43
C ASN A 59 9.49 6.18 -1.79
N CYS A 60 8.49 5.67 -1.05
CA CYS A 60 7.55 6.52 -0.33
C CYS A 60 6.94 5.78 0.86
N ALA A 61 6.35 6.55 1.77
CA ALA A 61 5.40 6.06 2.74
C ALA A 61 4.03 6.69 2.50
N ILE A 62 2.99 5.88 2.67
CA ILE A 62 1.63 6.38 2.72
C ILE A 62 1.06 6.25 4.13
N THR A 63 0.23 7.21 4.53
CA THR A 63 -0.50 7.17 5.80
C THR A 63 -1.99 7.30 5.52
N ILE A 64 -2.77 6.33 5.99
CA ILE A 64 -4.20 6.20 5.68
C ILE A 64 -4.93 5.46 6.79
N SER A 65 -6.24 5.68 6.95
CA SER A 65 -7.06 4.89 7.86
C SER A 65 -7.26 3.47 7.34
N LEU A 66 -7.46 2.49 8.22
CA LEU A 66 -7.76 1.11 7.78
C LEU A 66 -8.99 1.05 6.86
N SER A 67 -10.05 1.80 7.19
CA SER A 67 -11.30 1.79 6.43
C SER A 67 -11.14 2.37 5.04
N ASP A 68 -10.34 3.43 4.88
CA ASP A 68 -10.07 4.05 3.59
C ASP A 68 -9.06 3.23 2.77
N PHE A 69 -8.07 2.58 3.39
CA PHE A 69 -7.18 1.64 2.70
C PHE A 69 -7.97 0.50 2.06
N VAL A 70 -8.90 -0.11 2.81
CA VAL A 70 -9.76 -1.17 2.28
C VAL A 70 -10.63 -0.67 1.14
N LYS A 71 -11.15 0.57 1.18
CA LYS A 71 -11.89 1.14 0.04
C LYS A 71 -10.99 1.36 -1.17
N LEU A 72 -9.77 1.86 -0.96
CA LEU A 72 -8.80 2.11 -2.02
C LEU A 72 -8.41 0.80 -2.72
N ALA A 73 -8.08 -0.25 -1.96
CA ALA A 73 -7.74 -1.57 -2.49
C ALA A 73 -8.92 -2.28 -3.18
N ASN A 74 -10.17 -1.93 -2.85
CA ASN A 74 -11.35 -2.45 -3.57
C ASN A 74 -11.80 -1.51 -4.71
N GLY A 75 -11.02 -0.49 -5.06
CA GLY A 75 -11.37 0.49 -6.09
C GLY A 75 -12.56 1.41 -5.75
N LYS A 76 -13.02 1.42 -4.49
CA LYS A 76 -14.14 2.23 -3.98
C LYS A 76 -13.73 3.61 -3.48
N LEU A 77 -12.42 3.89 -3.41
CA LEU A 77 -11.86 5.19 -3.10
C LEU A 77 -10.80 5.52 -4.14
N ASP A 78 -10.97 6.66 -4.82
CA ASP A 78 -9.98 7.15 -5.77
C ASP A 78 -8.74 7.68 -5.01
N PRO A 79 -7.51 7.26 -5.37
CA PRO A 79 -6.30 7.65 -4.68
C PRO A 79 -5.98 9.14 -4.79
N VAL A 80 -6.26 9.78 -5.93
CA VAL A 80 -6.01 11.20 -6.14
C VAL A 80 -6.96 12.01 -5.26
N PHE A 81 -8.25 11.66 -5.26
CA PHE A 81 -9.24 12.27 -4.38
C PHE A 81 -8.88 12.07 -2.90
N ALA A 82 -8.46 10.87 -2.50
CA ALA A 82 -8.05 10.60 -1.13
C ALA A 82 -6.85 11.46 -0.71
N PHE A 83 -5.89 11.66 -1.60
CA PHE A 83 -4.72 12.50 -1.35
C PHE A 83 -5.11 13.98 -1.24
N THR A 84 -5.83 14.52 -2.23
CA THR A 84 -6.26 15.92 -2.24
C THR A 84 -7.17 16.27 -1.05
N THR A 85 -7.97 15.32 -0.55
CA THR A 85 -8.82 15.53 0.64
C THR A 85 -8.14 15.22 1.97
N GLY A 86 -6.86 14.83 1.97
CA GLY A 86 -6.07 14.57 3.16
C GLY A 86 -6.37 13.24 3.87
N LYS A 87 -7.17 12.36 3.26
CA LYS A 87 -7.43 10.98 3.76
C LYS A 87 -6.26 10.04 3.54
N LEU A 88 -5.49 10.31 2.49
CA LEU A 88 -4.23 9.66 2.16
C LEU A 88 -3.12 10.72 2.25
N LYS A 89 -2.09 10.47 3.02
CA LYS A 89 -0.86 11.27 3.01
C LYS A 89 0.24 10.48 2.32
N VAL A 90 1.12 11.18 1.62
CA VAL A 90 2.31 10.60 0.98
C VAL A 90 3.53 11.36 1.48
N ASP A 91 4.54 10.61 1.88
CA ASP A 91 5.89 11.07 2.20
C ASP A 91 6.86 10.42 1.21
N GLY A 92 7.74 11.20 0.57
CA GLY A 92 8.62 10.73 -0.50
C GLY A 92 8.01 10.84 -1.91
N ASP A 93 8.26 9.85 -2.76
CA ASP A 93 7.90 9.89 -4.18
C ASP A 93 6.40 9.64 -4.45
N ILE A 94 5.69 10.69 -4.88
CA ILE A 94 4.27 10.66 -5.23
C ILE A 94 4.00 9.80 -6.47
N THR A 95 4.91 9.78 -7.44
CA THR A 95 4.77 8.97 -8.66
C THR A 95 4.77 7.49 -8.29
N LYS A 96 5.64 7.10 -7.36
CA LYS A 96 5.69 5.74 -6.81
C LYS A 96 4.46 5.40 -5.97
N ALA A 97 3.90 6.36 -5.22
CA ALA A 97 2.63 6.17 -4.53
C ALA A 97 1.45 5.93 -5.50
N LEU A 98 1.42 6.62 -6.65
CA LEU A 98 0.42 6.40 -7.69
C LEU A 98 0.59 5.04 -8.39
N GLU A 99 1.83 4.62 -8.65
CA GLU A 99 2.15 3.29 -9.16
C GLU A 99 1.64 2.20 -8.20
N PHE A 100 1.93 2.36 -6.90
CA PHE A 100 1.43 1.47 -5.85
C PHE A 100 -0.09 1.41 -5.80
N SER A 101 -0.79 2.53 -5.93
CA SER A 101 -2.26 2.50 -5.95
C SER A 101 -2.85 1.73 -7.14
N LYS A 102 -2.13 1.64 -8.26
CA LYS A 102 -2.57 0.84 -9.41
C LYS A 102 -2.35 -0.66 -9.15
N LEU A 103 -1.31 -1.02 -8.40
CA LEU A 103 -1.02 -2.39 -7.96
C LEU A 103 -2.10 -2.94 -7.00
N LEU A 104 -2.70 -2.07 -6.19
CA LEU A 104 -3.70 -2.47 -5.19
C LEU A 104 -5.09 -2.80 -5.75
N LYS A 105 -5.38 -2.43 -7.00
CA LYS A 105 -6.68 -2.67 -7.66
C LYS A 105 -6.69 -4.04 -8.35
#